data_AF-A0A958C7F5-F1
#
_entry.id   AF-A0A958C7F5-F1
#
_cell.length_a   1.000
_cell.length_b   1.000
_cell.length_c   1.000
_cell.angle_alpha   90.00
_cell.angle_beta   90.00
_cell.angle_gamma   90.00
#
_symmetry.space_group_name_H-M   'P 1'
#
loop_
_entity.id
_entity.type
_entity.pdbx_description
1 polymer ?
#
loop_
_entity_poly.entity_id
_entity_poly.type
_entity_poly.pdbx_seq_one_letter_code
_entity_poly.pdbx_strand_id
1 'polypeptide(L)'
;MKLNQLLSLGLMTAGAAATILPLQRRVIWDNANRTFAIALDLDDTTEAAARAGVALDDLLHELWHAGATHLTVPEDTLARLMAQGRLAVAVPVVPLPEPPRVARWSYLASGEPGLLERIKVELDARQPALDTRLIDEGDRSLLAVSGDF
;
A
#
# COMPACT_ATOMS: atom_id res chain seq x y z
N MET A 1 22.24 24.80 -28.82
CA MET A 1 21.14 24.59 -27.86
C MET A 1 19.91 24.05 -28.56
N LYS A 2 19.94 22.79 -29.02
CA LYS A 2 18.94 22.26 -29.95
C LYS A 2 18.79 20.76 -29.66
N LEU A 3 17.57 20.25 -29.66
CA LEU A 3 17.18 18.86 -29.36
C LEU A 3 17.18 18.44 -27.88
N ASN A 4 18.29 18.49 -27.15
CA ASN A 4 18.33 17.91 -25.80
C ASN A 4 17.37 18.63 -24.82
N GLN A 5 17.31 19.95 -24.86
CA GLN A 5 16.38 20.74 -24.04
C GLN A 5 14.91 20.52 -24.40
N LEU A 6 14.59 20.28 -25.68
CA LEU A 6 13.22 20.00 -26.13
C LEU A 6 12.76 18.61 -25.68
N LEU A 7 13.67 17.63 -25.72
CA LEU A 7 13.45 16.29 -25.17
C LEU A 7 13.25 16.33 -23.65
N SER A 8 14.09 17.06 -22.91
CA SER A 8 13.94 17.22 -21.45
C SER A 8 12.61 17.89 -21.10
N LEU A 9 12.24 18.94 -21.83
CA LEU A 9 11.00 19.66 -21.61
C LEU A 9 9.77 18.81 -21.95
N GLY A 10 9.85 18.03 -23.04
CA GLY A 10 8.81 17.08 -23.44
C GLY A 10 8.63 15.93 -22.44
N LEU A 11 9.73 15.40 -21.89
CA LEU A 11 9.67 14.40 -20.83
C LEU A 11 9.06 14.96 -19.55
N MET A 12 9.43 16.20 -19.16
CA MET A 12 8.86 16.87 -17.98
C MET A 12 7.36 17.15 -18.14
N THR A 13 6.92 17.64 -19.30
CA THR A 13 5.50 17.90 -19.53
C THR A 13 4.69 16.63 -19.66
N ALA A 14 5.23 15.57 -20.29
CA ALA A 14 4.59 14.26 -20.33
C ALA A 14 4.49 13.63 -18.93
N GLY A 15 5.56 13.71 -18.12
CA GLY A 15 5.56 13.25 -16.74
C GLY A 15 4.57 14.02 -15.87
N ALA A 16 4.50 15.35 -16.02
CA ALA A 16 3.52 16.18 -15.30
C ALA A 16 2.08 15.88 -15.75
N ALA A 17 1.84 15.66 -17.05
CA ALA A 17 0.51 15.30 -17.54
C ALA A 17 0.06 13.91 -17.04
N ALA A 18 0.99 12.95 -16.96
CA ALA A 18 0.71 11.61 -16.46
C ALA A 18 0.31 11.62 -14.97
N THR A 19 0.86 12.52 -14.16
CA THR A 19 0.58 12.58 -12.71
C THR A 19 -0.68 13.38 -12.35
N ILE A 20 -1.19 14.25 -13.23
CA ILE A 20 -2.38 15.09 -12.95
C ILE A 20 -3.64 14.25 -12.73
N LEU A 21 -3.90 13.24 -13.57
CA LEU A 21 -5.12 12.44 -13.48
C LEU A 21 -5.19 11.59 -12.19
N PRO A 22 -4.13 10.86 -11.79
CA PRO A 22 -4.10 10.16 -10.50
C PRO A 22 -4.28 11.12 -9.31
N LEU A 23 -3.58 12.26 -9.32
CA LEU A 23 -3.67 13.25 -8.24
C LEU A 23 -5.08 13.85 -8.12
N GLN A 24 -5.73 14.18 -9.24
CA GLN A 24 -7.10 14.68 -9.22
C GLN A 24 -8.08 13.65 -8.67
N ARG A 25 -7.95 12.37 -9.06
CA ARG A 25 -8.78 11.29 -8.52
C ARG A 25 -8.60 11.15 -7.02
N ARG A 26 -7.35 11.24 -6.53
CA ARG A 26 -7.05 11.21 -5.10
C ARG A 26 -7.63 12.39 -4.35
N VAL A 27 -7.50 13.61 -4.88
CA VAL A 27 -8.08 14.81 -4.28
C VAL A 27 -9.61 14.75 -4.25
N ILE A 28 -10.25 14.25 -5.31
CA ILE A 28 -11.71 14.07 -5.35
C ILE A 28 -12.13 13.02 -4.31
N TRP A 29 -11.40 11.91 -4.22
CA TRP A 29 -11.66 10.85 -3.26
C TRP A 29 -11.47 11.32 -1.81
N ASP A 30 -10.36 12.00 -1.51
CA ASP A 30 -10.08 12.58 -0.19
C ASP A 30 -11.16 13.61 0.20
N ASN A 31 -11.66 14.39 -0.75
CA ASN A 31 -12.76 15.33 -0.50
C ASN A 31 -14.12 14.63 -0.32
N ALA A 32 -14.40 13.58 -1.10
CA ALA A 32 -15.66 12.82 -1.00
C ALA A 32 -15.72 11.96 0.27
N ASN A 33 -14.57 11.52 0.78
CA ASN A 33 -14.43 10.72 1.99
C ASN A 33 -13.84 11.55 3.13
N ARG A 34 -14.26 12.82 3.26
CA ARG A 34 -14.05 13.64 4.45
C ARG A 34 -14.87 13.11 5.62
N THR A 35 -14.57 11.89 6.03
CA THR A 35 -14.92 11.31 7.32
C THR A 35 -13.69 11.41 8.20
N PHE A 36 -13.85 12.00 9.38
CA PHE A 36 -12.78 11.98 10.38
C PHE A 36 -12.62 10.54 10.87
N ALA A 37 -11.50 9.92 10.52
CA ALA A 37 -11.09 8.62 11.04
C ALA A 37 -9.92 8.83 12.00
N ILE A 38 -9.97 8.19 13.16
CA ILE A 38 -8.80 8.05 14.03
C ILE A 38 -8.07 6.83 13.50
N ALA A 39 -7.04 7.09 12.70
CA ALA A 39 -6.24 6.06 12.05
C ALA A 39 -4.91 5.93 12.78
N LEU A 40 -4.59 4.70 13.18
CA LEU A 40 -3.37 4.38 13.93
C LEU A 40 -2.27 3.99 12.96
N ASP A 41 -1.05 4.48 13.11
CA ASP A 41 0.06 3.98 12.29
C ASP A 41 0.49 2.59 12.76
N LEU A 42 0.62 1.63 11.83
CA LEU A 42 0.99 0.26 12.17
C LEU A 42 2.34 0.17 12.90
N ASP A 43 3.34 0.94 12.50
CA ASP A 43 4.66 0.90 13.15
C ASP A 43 4.58 1.52 14.55
N ASP A 44 3.97 2.70 14.67
CA ASP A 44 3.83 3.37 15.97
C ASP A 44 3.02 2.51 16.95
N THR A 45 1.99 1.83 16.45
CA THR A 45 1.13 0.96 17.26
C THR A 45 1.86 -0.33 17.64
N THR A 46 2.65 -0.90 16.72
CA THR A 46 3.51 -2.05 17.02
C THR A 46 4.55 -1.70 18.07
N GLU A 47 5.17 -0.53 17.96
CA GLU A 47 6.14 -0.04 18.93
C GLU A 47 5.48 0.27 20.29
N ALA A 48 4.28 0.85 20.29
CA ALA A 48 3.49 1.07 21.49
C ALA A 48 3.11 -0.24 22.19
N ALA A 49 2.69 -1.26 21.43
CA ALA A 49 2.40 -2.60 21.97
C ALA A 49 3.64 -3.23 22.61
N ALA A 50 4.78 -3.15 21.92
CA ALA A 50 6.05 -3.66 22.42
C ALA A 50 6.49 -2.93 23.71
N ARG A 51 6.35 -1.60 23.78
CA ARG A 51 6.66 -0.82 25.00
C ARG A 51 5.71 -1.11 26.15
N ALA A 52 4.44 -1.33 25.86
CA ALA A 52 3.43 -1.67 26.86
C ALA A 52 3.51 -3.14 27.31
N GLY A 53 4.29 -3.98 26.63
CA GLY A 53 4.42 -5.40 26.95
C GLY A 53 3.14 -6.21 26.67
N VAL A 54 2.30 -5.73 25.74
CA VAL A 54 1.03 -6.35 25.36
C VAL A 54 1.09 -6.86 23.93
N ALA A 55 0.24 -7.83 23.58
CA ALA A 55 0.12 -8.25 22.19
C ALA A 55 -0.49 -7.11 21.35
N LEU A 56 -0.05 -6.98 20.09
CA LEU A 56 -0.54 -5.95 19.19
C LEU A 56 -2.06 -6.04 18.99
N ASP A 57 -2.60 -7.26 18.86
CA ASP A 57 -4.04 -7.46 18.67
C ASP A 57 -4.86 -7.00 19.90
N ASP A 58 -4.32 -7.17 21.12
CA ASP A 58 -4.97 -6.68 22.35
C ASP A 58 -4.96 -5.14 22.41
N LEU A 59 -3.82 -4.52 22.06
CA LEU A 59 -3.72 -3.06 21.99
C LEU A 59 -4.68 -2.49 20.93
N LEU A 60 -4.76 -3.12 19.76
CA LEU A 60 -5.68 -2.71 18.70
C LEU A 60 -7.14 -2.85 19.13
N HIS A 61 -7.48 -3.90 19.87
CA HIS A 61 -8.81 -4.10 20.42
C HIS A 61 -9.20 -2.95 21.37
N GLU A 62 -8.30 -2.58 22.30
CA GLU A 62 -8.52 -1.47 23.23
C GLU A 62 -8.61 -0.13 22.51
N LEU A 63 -7.73 0.13 21.54
CA LEU A 63 -7.77 1.36 20.76
C LEU A 63 -9.02 1.47 19.89
N TRP A 64 -9.53 0.34 19.40
CA TRP A 64 -10.81 0.29 18.69
C TRP A 64 -11.97 0.71 19.58
N HIS A 65 -12.04 0.20 20.82
CA HIS A 65 -13.02 0.64 21.81
C HIS A 65 -12.85 2.12 22.19
N ALA A 66 -11.62 2.65 22.12
CA ALA A 66 -11.32 4.06 22.32
C ALA A 66 -11.63 4.95 21.10
N GLY A 67 -12.15 4.38 20.01
CA GLY A 67 -12.60 5.12 18.83
C GLY A 67 -11.60 5.17 17.67
N ALA A 68 -10.49 4.42 17.74
CA ALA A 68 -9.70 4.14 16.54
C ALA A 68 -10.53 3.34 15.55
N THR A 69 -10.62 3.81 14.32
CA THR A 69 -11.48 3.20 13.30
C THR A 69 -10.70 2.51 12.19
N HIS A 70 -9.41 2.80 12.06
CA HIS A 70 -8.57 2.28 10.98
C HIS A 70 -7.10 2.11 11.43
N LEU A 71 -6.36 1.25 10.73
CA LEU A 71 -4.91 1.11 10.85
C LEU A 71 -4.29 1.66 9.56
N THR A 72 -3.23 2.45 9.60
CA THR A 72 -2.56 2.99 8.41
C THR A 72 -1.27 2.21 8.16
N VAL A 73 -0.98 1.99 6.88
CA VAL A 73 0.34 1.55 6.42
C VAL A 73 0.85 2.60 5.42
N PRO A 74 1.50 3.68 5.90
CA PRO A 74 2.12 4.65 5.01
C PRO A 74 3.23 4.05 4.16
N GLU A 75 3.61 4.75 3.09
CA GLU A 75 4.70 4.36 2.21
C GLU A 75 6.03 4.20 2.96
N ASP A 76 6.31 5.07 3.93
CA ASP A 76 7.48 4.96 4.80
C ASP A 76 7.46 3.69 5.66
N THR A 77 6.28 3.30 6.15
CA THR A 77 6.09 2.04 6.90
C THR A 77 6.32 0.84 5.98
N LEU A 78 5.84 0.90 4.74
CA LEU A 78 6.12 -0.11 3.70
C LEU A 78 7.63 -0.21 3.42
N ALA A 79 8.32 0.92 3.26
CA ALA A 79 9.76 0.96 3.04
C ALA A 79 10.56 0.40 4.23
N ARG A 80 10.13 0.67 5.47
CA ARG A 80 10.74 0.10 6.68
C ARG A 80 10.50 -1.39 6.82
N LEU A 81 9.28 -1.87 6.55
CA LEU A 81 8.99 -3.31 6.54
C LEU A 81 9.85 -4.06 5.51
N MET A 82 10.12 -3.44 4.36
CA MET A 82 11.07 -3.96 3.38
C MET A 82 12.51 -3.95 3.89
N ALA A 83 12.96 -2.85 4.50
CA ALA A 83 14.31 -2.75 5.07
C ALA A 83 14.56 -3.74 6.22
N GLN A 84 13.52 -4.06 6.99
CA GLN A 84 13.55 -5.05 8.07
C GLN A 84 13.41 -6.50 7.59
N GLY A 85 13.20 -6.72 6.29
CA GLY A 85 13.01 -8.05 5.71
C GLY A 85 11.67 -8.72 6.06
N ARG A 86 10.73 -7.97 6.65
CA ARG A 86 9.37 -8.45 6.98
C ARG A 86 8.44 -8.50 5.77
N LEU A 87 8.75 -7.68 4.77
CA LEU A 87 8.08 -7.64 3.47
C LEU A 87 9.15 -7.71 2.38
N ALA A 88 8.91 -8.49 1.32
CA ALA A 88 9.81 -8.58 0.19
C ALA A 88 9.07 -8.50 -1.13
N VAL A 89 9.67 -7.86 -2.14
CA VAL A 89 9.20 -8.00 -3.51
C VAL A 89 9.47 -9.43 -3.95
N ALA A 90 8.43 -10.10 -4.42
CA ALA A 90 8.49 -11.48 -4.87
C ALA A 90 8.27 -11.57 -6.38
N VAL A 91 8.75 -12.67 -6.95
CA VAL A 91 8.38 -13.08 -8.30
C VAL A 91 7.56 -14.37 -8.15
N PRO A 92 6.31 -14.39 -8.61
CA PRO A 92 5.51 -15.61 -8.60
C PRO A 92 6.08 -16.61 -9.60
N VAL A 93 5.98 -17.91 -9.29
CA VAL A 93 6.23 -19.02 -10.22
C VAL A 93 5.23 -18.96 -11.37
N VAL A 94 3.96 -18.68 -11.06
CA VAL A 94 2.92 -18.44 -12.07
C VAL A 94 2.32 -17.04 -11.87
N PRO A 95 2.68 -16.05 -12.72
CA PRO A 95 2.07 -14.73 -12.65
C PRO A 95 0.58 -14.80 -12.97
N LEU A 96 -0.18 -13.79 -12.50
CA LEU A 96 -1.61 -13.72 -12.81
C LEU A 96 -1.80 -13.69 -14.33
N PRO A 97 -2.67 -14.57 -14.87
CA PRO A 97 -2.90 -14.66 -16.32
C PRO A 97 -3.66 -13.44 -16.85
N GLU A 98 -4.42 -12.76 -16.00
CA GLU A 98 -5.13 -11.55 -16.34
C GLU A 98 -4.18 -10.34 -16.27
N PRO A 99 -4.08 -9.52 -17.33
CA PRO A 99 -3.36 -8.26 -17.25
C PRO A 99 -4.05 -7.34 -16.24
N PRO A 100 -3.30 -6.56 -15.47
CA PRO A 100 -3.90 -5.64 -14.52
C PRO A 100 -4.65 -4.52 -15.26
N ARG A 101 -5.61 -3.90 -14.56
CA ARG A 101 -6.37 -2.77 -15.11
C ARG A 101 -5.51 -1.54 -15.39
N VAL A 102 -4.45 -1.34 -14.61
CA VAL A 102 -3.52 -0.20 -14.71
C VAL A 102 -2.10 -0.69 -14.43
N ALA A 103 -1.12 -0.25 -15.23
CA ALA A 103 0.31 -0.53 -15.06
C ALA A 103 0.68 -2.03 -15.09
N ARG A 104 1.49 -2.50 -14.13
CA ARG A 104 2.00 -3.87 -14.04
C ARG A 104 1.73 -4.44 -12.65
N TRP A 105 1.51 -5.76 -12.59
CA TRP A 105 1.45 -6.48 -11.33
C TRP A 105 2.80 -6.39 -10.61
N SER A 106 2.77 -5.90 -9.38
CA SER A 106 3.84 -6.01 -8.40
C SER A 106 3.43 -7.05 -7.36
N TYR A 107 4.34 -7.94 -6.98
CA TYR A 107 4.03 -9.02 -6.05
C TYR A 107 4.82 -8.84 -4.77
N LEU A 108 4.13 -8.94 -3.64
CA LEU A 108 4.69 -8.84 -2.31
C LEU A 108 4.57 -10.18 -1.59
N ALA A 109 5.63 -10.60 -0.92
CA ALA A 109 5.63 -11.74 -0.02
C ALA A 109 5.90 -11.28 1.41
N SER A 110 5.31 -11.98 2.36
CA SER A 110 5.69 -11.87 3.78
C SER A 110 5.78 -13.26 4.38
N GLY A 111 6.74 -13.45 5.30
CA GLY A 111 6.80 -14.62 6.17
C GLY A 111 5.94 -14.48 7.42
N GLU A 112 5.28 -13.33 7.61
CA GLU A 112 4.43 -13.05 8.76
C GLU A 112 2.97 -13.44 8.45
N PRO A 113 2.36 -14.34 9.24
CA PRO A 113 1.00 -14.79 8.98
C PRO A 113 0.01 -13.64 9.17
N GLY A 114 -0.88 -13.45 8.20
CA GLY A 114 -1.94 -12.43 8.27
C GLY A 114 -1.53 -11.01 7.84
N LEU A 115 -0.23 -10.75 7.59
CA LEU A 115 0.22 -9.40 7.22
C LEU A 115 -0.27 -9.01 5.83
N LEU A 116 -0.25 -9.92 4.86
CA LEU A 116 -0.68 -9.65 3.49
C LEU A 116 -2.19 -9.40 3.40
N GLU A 117 -2.99 -10.10 4.20
CA GLU A 117 -4.42 -9.91 4.34
C GLU A 117 -4.74 -8.52 4.91
N ARG A 118 -4.03 -8.12 5.98
CA ARG A 118 -4.19 -6.78 6.58
C ARG A 118 -3.81 -5.68 5.59
N ILE A 119 -2.69 -5.83 4.86
CA ILE A 119 -2.27 -4.88 3.83
C ILE A 119 -3.31 -4.79 2.71
N LYS A 120 -3.84 -5.94 2.24
CA LYS A 120 -4.90 -5.97 1.23
C LYS A 120 -6.13 -5.17 1.65
N VAL A 121 -6.63 -5.42 2.87
CA VAL A 121 -7.81 -4.72 3.40
C VAL A 121 -7.60 -3.21 3.42
N GLU A 122 -6.42 -2.75 3.88
CA GLU A 122 -6.12 -1.32 3.93
C GLU A 122 -5.94 -0.69 2.54
N LEU A 123 -5.30 -1.40 1.60
CA LEU A 123 -5.16 -0.92 0.22
C LEU A 123 -6.52 -0.82 -0.49
N ASP A 124 -7.38 -1.82 -0.33
CA ASP A 124 -8.73 -1.81 -0.91
C ASP A 124 -9.60 -0.69 -0.32
N ALA A 125 -9.48 -0.44 0.99
CA ALA A 125 -10.24 0.62 1.66
C ALA A 125 -9.79 2.03 1.25
N ARG A 126 -8.49 2.24 1.04
CA ARG A 126 -7.91 3.59 0.86
C ARG A 126 -7.60 3.94 -0.58
N GLN A 127 -7.33 2.95 -1.42
CA GLN A 127 -6.99 3.14 -2.82
C GLN A 127 -7.82 2.21 -3.73
N PRO A 128 -9.11 2.52 -3.94
CA PRO A 128 -9.98 1.71 -4.82
C PRO A 128 -9.53 1.71 -6.30
N ALA A 129 -8.56 2.55 -6.66
CA ALA A 129 -7.93 2.55 -7.97
C ALA A 129 -6.84 1.48 -8.12
N LEU A 130 -6.35 0.91 -7.01
CA LEU A 130 -5.44 -0.24 -7.01
C LEU A 130 -6.25 -1.53 -7.18
N ASP A 131 -5.75 -2.42 -8.01
CA ASP A 131 -6.21 -3.81 -8.08
C ASP A 131 -5.33 -4.62 -7.13
N THR A 132 -5.93 -5.25 -6.11
CA THR A 132 -5.20 -6.08 -5.16
C THR A 132 -5.77 -7.49 -5.11
N ARG A 133 -4.89 -8.50 -5.14
CA ARG A 133 -5.28 -9.92 -5.09
C ARG A 133 -4.30 -10.73 -4.26
N LEU A 134 -4.83 -11.55 -3.38
CA LEU A 134 -4.05 -12.59 -2.70
C LEU A 134 -3.92 -13.79 -3.63
N ILE A 135 -2.72 -14.37 -3.66
CA ILE A 135 -2.37 -15.54 -4.46
C ILE A 135 -1.66 -16.52 -3.54
N ASP A 136 -2.19 -17.73 -3.42
CA ASP A 136 -1.50 -18.81 -2.73
C ASP A 136 -0.64 -19.60 -3.71
N GLU A 137 0.65 -19.69 -3.40
CA GLU A 137 1.64 -20.36 -4.24
C GLU A 137 2.44 -21.37 -3.42
N GLY A 138 1.89 -22.59 -3.32
CA GLY A 138 2.48 -23.66 -2.51
C GLY A 138 2.44 -23.29 -1.02
N ASP A 139 3.61 -23.17 -0.40
CA ASP A 139 3.77 -22.86 1.03
C ASP A 139 3.84 -21.36 1.34
N ARG A 140 3.64 -20.48 0.34
CA ARG A 140 3.70 -19.02 0.53
C ARG A 140 2.47 -18.33 -0.05
N SER A 141 1.98 -17.32 0.67
CA SER A 141 0.99 -16.38 0.15
C SER A 141 1.68 -15.15 -0.42
N LEU A 142 1.16 -14.63 -1.52
CA LEU A 142 1.62 -13.43 -2.21
C LEU A 142 0.47 -12.44 -2.32
N LEU A 143 0.79 -11.15 -2.22
CA LEU A 143 -0.13 -10.07 -2.55
C LEU A 143 0.28 -9.46 -3.87
N ALA A 144 -0.52 -9.66 -4.91
CA ALA A 144 -0.41 -8.94 -6.17
C ALA A 144 -1.12 -7.59 -6.04
N VAL A 145 -0.42 -6.52 -6.42
CA VAL A 145 -0.92 -5.14 -6.41
C VAL A 145 -0.65 -4.53 -7.78
N SER A 146 -1.62 -3.83 -8.34
CA SER A 146 -1.43 -3.06 -9.56
C SER A 146 -2.13 -1.72 -9.51
N GLY A 147 -1.46 -0.68 -10.01
CA GLY A 147 -1.98 0.68 -10.09
C GLY A 147 -0.93 1.66 -10.56
N ASP A 148 -1.36 2.88 -10.87
CA ASP A 148 -0.44 4.01 -11.05
C ASP A 148 -0.07 4.51 -9.65
N PHE A 149 1.17 4.25 -9.24
CA PHE A 149 1.80 4.83 -8.05
C PHE A 149 2.44 6.18 -8.42
#